data_AF-A0A0R1DTB1-F1
#
_entry.id   AF-A0A0R1DTB1-F1
#
_cell.length_a   1.000
_cell.length_b   1.000
_cell.length_c   1.000
_cell.angle_alpha   90.00
_cell.angle_beta   90.00
_cell.angle_gamma   90.00
#
_symmetry.space_group_name_H-M   'P 1'
#
loop_
_entity.id
_entity.type
_entity.pdbx_description
1 polymer ?
#
loop_
_entity_poly.entity_id
_entity_poly.type
_entity_poly.pdbx_seq_one_letter_code
_entity_poly.pdbx_strand_id
1 'polypeptide(L)'
;MLNSFPCLLLDHPKLKHVFLKRVKPKKQHEIIRMAEICALSQKNTPVDFIVDFGAGVGHLARVLGYGYGLRVCCYEMQADLNHQATEIDLKLESMAAKHLSQDETRHFQRPVHLTHRLESTTKPEQFLSSIRMALQLTDDNFRFGVIGLHPCGNLGPTLMRMFVACPQAKFLNFVGCCYQKMTTQATHPRGQVHGYPLSRVLKDKSGCQLSYEAREISCHAMEVYHDRLLIGDYQHLRIHSLRAAAERIIVHQFPELRHCALRNVKYSPGMTFHEYFQKAVQGTRFEGLDSRVLKKEQTETDLANWQQIVSFYTLRLMMAPLVESIILYDRCLFLMENECQVRIEAIFDPRLSPRNHITSALKP
;
A
#
# COMPACT_ATOMS: atom_id res chain seq x y z
N MET A 1 23.24 -8.32 -6.38
CA MET A 1 22.63 -9.67 -6.37
C MET A 1 22.02 -9.90 -5.00
N LEU A 2 20.69 -9.92 -4.90
CA LEU A 2 20.02 -10.32 -3.66
C LEU A 2 20.20 -11.84 -3.52
N ASN A 3 20.92 -12.29 -2.49
CA ASN A 3 20.95 -13.71 -2.12
C ASN A 3 19.51 -14.16 -1.87
N SER A 4 19.02 -15.14 -2.62
CA SER A 4 17.68 -15.68 -2.37
C SER A 4 17.66 -16.41 -1.03
N PHE A 5 16.59 -16.21 -0.27
CA PHE A 5 16.34 -16.83 1.02
C PHE A 5 14.90 -17.34 1.10
N PRO A 6 14.53 -18.36 0.31
CA PRO A 6 13.16 -18.81 0.19
C PRO A 6 12.66 -19.52 1.46
N CYS A 7 11.36 -19.39 1.73
CA CYS A 7 10.69 -20.10 2.82
C CYS A 7 10.14 -21.45 2.33
N LEU A 8 10.75 -22.55 2.79
CA LEU A 8 10.39 -23.91 2.38
C LEU A 8 8.93 -24.29 2.70
N LEU A 9 8.34 -23.72 3.75
CA LEU A 9 6.94 -23.99 4.12
C LEU A 9 5.92 -23.44 3.12
N LEU A 10 6.31 -22.46 2.29
CA LEU A 10 5.44 -21.94 1.24
C LEU A 10 5.25 -22.95 0.10
N ASP A 11 6.18 -23.88 -0.07
CA ASP A 11 6.11 -24.94 -1.09
C ASP A 11 5.58 -26.27 -0.54
N HIS A 12 5.40 -26.37 0.79
CA HIS A 12 4.94 -27.59 1.43
C HIS A 12 3.54 -28.00 0.91
N PRO A 13 3.35 -29.23 0.40
CA PRO A 13 2.15 -29.62 -0.35
C PRO A 13 0.85 -29.49 0.44
N LYS A 14 0.90 -29.70 1.75
CA LYS A 14 -0.27 -29.62 2.65
C LYS A 14 -0.45 -28.25 3.32
N LEU A 15 0.60 -27.42 3.37
CA LEU A 15 0.58 -26.15 4.11
C LEU A 15 0.60 -24.91 3.23
N LYS A 16 1.10 -25.00 1.99
CA LYS A 16 1.09 -23.89 1.02
C LYS A 16 -0.30 -23.24 0.88
N HIS A 17 -1.33 -24.07 0.90
CA HIS A 17 -2.71 -23.62 0.86
C HIS A 17 -3.08 -22.85 2.12
N VAL A 18 -2.59 -23.20 3.30
CA VAL A 18 -2.96 -22.47 4.52
C VAL A 18 -2.36 -21.05 4.55
N PHE A 19 -1.12 -20.89 4.07
CA PHE A 19 -0.50 -19.57 3.97
C PHE A 19 -1.18 -18.67 2.93
N LEU A 20 -1.55 -19.23 1.78
CA LEU A 20 -1.93 -18.45 0.60
C LEU A 20 -3.36 -18.69 0.06
N LYS A 21 -4.19 -19.52 0.72
CA LYS A 21 -5.58 -19.80 0.30
C LYS A 21 -6.40 -18.53 0.33
N ARG A 22 -7.16 -18.33 -0.76
CA ARG A 22 -7.98 -17.14 -1.01
C ARG A 22 -7.19 -15.83 -1.11
N VAL A 23 -5.86 -15.90 -1.21
CA VAL A 23 -5.01 -14.75 -1.53
C VAL A 23 -4.89 -14.67 -3.05
N LYS A 24 -5.18 -13.49 -3.63
CA LYS A 24 -5.05 -13.28 -5.08
C LYS A 24 -3.58 -13.41 -5.52
N PRO A 25 -3.28 -13.86 -6.76
CA PRO A 25 -1.90 -14.04 -7.24
C PRO A 25 -0.99 -12.83 -7.01
N LYS A 26 -1.47 -11.62 -7.31
CA LYS A 26 -0.77 -10.36 -7.01
C LYS A 26 -0.32 -10.28 -5.54
N LYS A 27 -1.24 -10.53 -4.61
CA LYS A 27 -0.97 -10.39 -3.17
C LYS A 27 -0.04 -11.50 -2.68
N GLN A 28 -0.14 -12.72 -3.24
CA GLN A 28 0.82 -13.79 -2.96
C GLN A 28 2.24 -13.39 -3.37
N HIS A 29 2.41 -12.90 -4.61
CA HIS A 29 3.69 -12.40 -5.11
C HIS A 29 4.32 -11.36 -4.17
N GLU A 30 3.53 -10.38 -3.76
CA GLU A 30 3.97 -9.33 -2.83
C GLU A 30 4.38 -9.87 -1.47
N ILE A 31 3.57 -10.76 -0.87
CA ILE A 31 3.83 -11.32 0.46
C ILE A 31 5.12 -12.14 0.45
N ILE A 32 5.28 -13.04 -0.53
CA ILE A 32 6.43 -13.95 -0.60
C ILE A 32 7.72 -13.13 -0.68
N ARG A 33 7.74 -12.17 -1.60
CA ARG A 33 8.93 -11.36 -1.84
C ARG A 33 9.23 -10.42 -0.69
N MET A 34 8.21 -9.79 -0.10
CA MET A 34 8.38 -8.93 1.07
C MET A 34 8.90 -9.74 2.28
N ALA A 35 8.37 -10.95 2.49
CA ALA A 35 8.78 -11.80 3.61
C ALA A 35 10.26 -12.21 3.50
N GLU A 36 10.71 -12.63 2.31
CA GLU A 36 12.12 -12.96 2.04
C GLU A 36 13.05 -11.79 2.35
N ILE A 37 12.72 -10.58 1.89
CA ILE A 37 13.53 -9.37 2.15
C ILE A 37 13.59 -9.04 3.64
N CYS A 38 12.46 -9.15 4.34
CA CYS A 38 12.41 -8.89 5.78
C CYS A 38 13.21 -9.93 6.58
N ALA A 39 13.15 -11.21 6.19
CA ALA A 39 13.92 -12.28 6.81
C ALA A 39 15.44 -12.10 6.56
N LEU A 40 15.83 -11.71 5.35
CA LEU A 40 17.22 -11.31 5.05
C LEU A 40 17.68 -10.11 5.88
N SER A 41 16.80 -9.12 6.06
CA SER A 41 17.10 -7.94 6.87
C SER A 41 17.30 -8.30 8.33
N GLN A 42 16.47 -9.19 8.88
CA GLN A 42 16.66 -9.72 10.24
C GLN A 42 18.00 -10.46 10.33
N LYS A 43 18.30 -11.35 9.37
CA LYS A 43 19.54 -12.15 9.38
C LYS A 43 20.79 -11.27 9.38
N ASN A 44 20.78 -10.19 8.61
CA ASN A 44 21.91 -9.26 8.51
C ASN A 44 21.94 -8.20 9.63
N THR A 45 20.78 -7.91 10.23
CA THR A 45 20.63 -6.93 11.30
C THR A 45 19.70 -7.52 12.35
N PRO A 46 20.25 -8.34 13.28
CA PRO A 46 19.43 -9.02 14.27
C PRO A 46 18.61 -8.05 15.12
N VAL A 47 17.33 -8.41 15.26
CA VAL A 47 16.32 -7.74 16.07
C VAL A 47 15.48 -8.79 16.79
N ASP A 48 14.88 -8.41 17.90
CA ASP A 48 14.08 -9.31 18.76
C ASP A 48 12.73 -9.63 18.13
N PHE A 49 12.16 -8.69 17.37
CA PHE A 49 10.90 -8.86 16.65
C PHE A 49 10.77 -7.87 15.49
N ILE A 50 9.75 -8.08 14.66
CA ILE A 50 9.36 -7.18 13.56
C ILE A 50 8.00 -6.56 13.88
N VAL A 51 7.83 -5.28 13.56
CA VAL A 51 6.56 -4.56 13.64
C VAL A 51 6.00 -4.36 12.23
N ASP A 52 4.88 -5.01 11.92
CA ASP A 52 4.19 -4.95 10.62
C ASP A 52 3.01 -3.98 10.67
N PHE A 53 3.06 -2.91 9.88
CA PHE A 53 2.04 -1.87 9.87
C PHE A 53 1.07 -2.00 8.69
N GLY A 54 -0.23 -1.87 8.99
CA GLY A 54 -1.27 -2.13 8.00
C GLY A 54 -1.37 -3.62 7.67
N ALA A 55 -1.19 -4.47 8.67
CA ALA A 55 -1.09 -5.92 8.52
C ALA A 55 -2.38 -6.55 7.95
N GLY A 56 -3.53 -5.87 8.06
CA GLY A 56 -4.82 -6.40 7.66
C GLY A 56 -5.12 -7.72 8.38
N VAL A 57 -5.31 -8.79 7.63
CA VAL A 57 -5.55 -10.15 8.18
C VAL A 57 -4.25 -10.96 8.40
N GLY A 58 -3.10 -10.29 8.49
CA GLY A 58 -1.84 -10.90 8.95
C GLY A 58 -1.18 -11.91 8.02
N HIS A 59 -1.42 -11.85 6.69
CA HIS A 59 -0.80 -12.81 5.76
C HIS A 59 0.74 -12.73 5.74
N LEU A 60 1.30 -11.53 5.68
CA LEU A 60 2.76 -11.32 5.69
C LEU A 60 3.36 -11.77 7.03
N ALA A 61 2.76 -11.31 8.12
CA ALA A 61 3.15 -11.69 9.47
C ALA A 61 3.16 -13.21 9.70
N ARG A 62 2.18 -13.95 9.15
CA ARG A 62 2.19 -15.43 9.23
C ARG A 62 3.36 -16.06 8.50
N VAL A 63 3.71 -15.58 7.29
CA VAL A 63 4.87 -16.11 6.57
C VAL A 63 6.16 -15.80 7.35
N LEU A 64 6.26 -14.63 7.96
CA LEU A 64 7.40 -14.28 8.82
C LEU A 64 7.45 -15.15 10.09
N GLY A 65 6.33 -15.30 10.78
CA GLY A 65 6.27 -15.97 12.09
C GLY A 65 6.30 -17.48 12.03
N TYR A 66 5.47 -18.09 11.18
CA TYR A 66 5.47 -19.54 11.02
C TYR A 66 6.46 -20.02 9.98
N GLY A 67 6.74 -19.22 8.94
CA GLY A 67 7.65 -19.60 7.86
C GLY A 67 9.12 -19.41 8.18
N TYR A 68 9.48 -18.26 8.76
CA TYR A 68 10.86 -17.92 9.10
C TYR A 68 11.14 -17.97 10.61
N GLY A 69 10.14 -18.27 11.44
CA GLY A 69 10.29 -18.33 12.90
C GLY A 69 10.51 -16.98 13.57
N LEU A 70 10.07 -15.89 12.93
CA LEU A 70 10.30 -14.52 13.44
C LEU A 70 9.17 -14.08 14.36
N ARG A 71 9.49 -13.43 15.47
CA ARG A 71 8.46 -12.83 16.32
C ARG A 71 7.92 -11.56 15.63
N VAL A 72 6.59 -11.46 15.45
CA VAL A 72 5.96 -10.34 14.71
C VAL A 72 4.84 -9.70 15.53
N CYS A 73 4.82 -8.37 15.59
CA CYS A 73 3.76 -7.55 16.16
C CYS A 73 3.06 -6.77 15.04
N CYS A 74 1.77 -6.99 14.85
CA CYS A 74 0.98 -6.44 13.76
C CYS A 74 0.15 -5.25 14.25
N TYR A 75 0.30 -4.10 13.61
CA TYR A 75 -0.53 -2.92 13.83
C TYR A 75 -1.59 -2.85 12.74
N GLU A 76 -2.85 -2.94 13.15
CA GLU A 76 -4.02 -2.80 12.28
C GLU A 76 -5.10 -2.00 13.03
N MET A 77 -5.71 -1.03 12.37
CA MET A 77 -6.69 -0.15 13.02
C MET A 77 -8.08 -0.80 13.15
N GLN A 78 -8.39 -1.80 12.32
CA GLN A 78 -9.69 -2.46 12.29
C GLN A 78 -9.71 -3.73 13.14
N ALA A 79 -10.48 -3.71 14.23
CA ALA A 79 -10.61 -4.86 15.15
C ALA A 79 -11.09 -6.13 14.44
N ASP A 80 -12.03 -6.02 13.49
CA ASP A 80 -12.57 -7.16 12.74
C ASP A 80 -11.50 -7.88 11.90
N LEU A 81 -10.52 -7.14 11.39
CA LEU A 81 -9.41 -7.72 10.63
C LEU A 81 -8.44 -8.47 11.56
N ASN A 82 -8.19 -7.94 12.77
CA ASN A 82 -7.38 -8.61 13.78
C ASN A 82 -8.03 -9.90 14.31
N HIS A 83 -9.35 -9.88 14.50
CA HIS A 83 -10.10 -11.09 14.85
C HIS A 83 -9.95 -12.16 13.76
N GLN A 84 -10.18 -11.78 12.50
CA GLN A 84 -9.98 -12.67 11.36
C GLN A 84 -8.53 -13.18 11.25
N ALA A 85 -7.54 -12.34 11.51
CA ALA A 85 -6.14 -12.74 11.51
C ALA A 85 -5.87 -13.86 12.53
N THR A 86 -6.36 -13.68 13.76
CA THR A 86 -6.23 -14.68 14.85
C THR A 86 -6.93 -16.00 14.50
N GLU A 87 -8.13 -15.95 13.91
CA GLU A 87 -8.80 -17.18 13.46
C GLU A 87 -8.00 -17.93 12.40
N ILE A 88 -7.34 -17.21 11.49
CA ILE A 88 -6.52 -17.83 10.44
C ILE A 88 -5.26 -18.44 11.05
N ASP A 89 -4.65 -17.79 12.04
CA ASP A 89 -3.50 -18.32 12.78
C ASP A 89 -3.84 -19.65 13.47
N LEU A 90 -4.95 -19.71 14.20
CA LEU A 90 -5.40 -20.94 14.88
C LEU A 90 -5.69 -22.07 13.88
N LYS A 91 -6.29 -21.74 12.73
CA LYS A 91 -6.50 -22.72 11.64
C LYS A 91 -5.18 -23.24 11.09
N LEU A 92 -4.16 -22.38 11.01
CA LEU A 92 -2.84 -22.78 10.54
C LEU A 92 -2.15 -23.73 11.50
N GLU A 93 -2.13 -23.41 12.78
CA GLU A 93 -1.55 -24.26 13.82
C GLU A 93 -2.26 -25.62 13.88
N SER A 94 -3.60 -25.65 13.79
CA SER A 94 -4.37 -26.90 13.74
C SER A 94 -4.02 -27.76 12.53
N MET A 95 -3.78 -27.14 11.36
CA MET A 95 -3.36 -27.86 10.16
C MET A 95 -1.89 -28.31 10.24
N ALA A 96 -1.01 -27.51 10.82
CA ALA A 96 0.39 -27.85 11.03
C ALA A 96 0.53 -29.05 11.97
N ALA A 97 -0.20 -29.05 13.10
CA ALA A 97 -0.20 -30.16 14.06
C ALA A 97 -0.68 -31.50 13.45
N LYS A 98 -1.43 -31.47 12.35
CA LYS A 98 -1.88 -32.68 11.62
C LYS A 98 -0.89 -33.18 10.57
N HIS A 99 0.06 -32.35 10.14
CA HIS A 99 0.86 -32.61 8.94
C HIS A 99 2.36 -32.45 9.15
N LEU A 100 2.79 -31.85 10.27
CA LEU A 100 4.18 -31.65 10.64
C LEU A 100 4.44 -32.26 12.03
N SER A 101 5.68 -32.69 12.24
CA SER A 101 6.19 -33.09 13.54
C SER A 101 6.40 -31.89 14.47
N GLN A 102 6.60 -32.17 15.76
CA GLN A 102 6.96 -31.14 16.74
C GLN A 102 8.29 -30.45 16.40
N ASP A 103 9.27 -31.19 15.88
CA ASP A 103 10.56 -30.61 15.49
C ASP A 103 10.43 -29.64 14.32
N GLU A 104 9.59 -29.97 13.33
CA GLU A 104 9.31 -29.10 12.18
C GLU A 104 8.55 -27.83 12.57
N THR A 105 7.78 -27.86 13.66
CA THR A 105 6.99 -26.71 14.15
C THR A 105 7.65 -25.96 15.30
N ARG A 106 8.80 -26.41 15.80
CA ARG A 106 9.50 -25.82 16.94
C ARG A 106 9.83 -24.34 16.78
N HIS A 107 10.05 -23.89 15.55
CA HIS A 107 10.37 -22.51 15.24
C HIS A 107 9.13 -21.60 15.11
N PHE A 108 7.92 -22.16 15.11
CA PHE A 108 6.71 -21.39 14.85
C PHE A 108 6.51 -20.29 15.88
N GLN A 109 6.32 -19.06 15.39
CA GLN A 109 5.96 -17.91 16.19
C GLN A 109 4.61 -17.38 15.72
N ARG A 110 3.58 -17.49 16.57
CA ARG A 110 2.28 -16.87 16.29
C ARG A 110 2.43 -15.35 16.27
N PRO A 111 1.97 -14.66 15.21
CA PRO A 111 1.94 -13.20 15.20
C PRO A 111 1.03 -12.63 16.30
N VAL A 112 1.44 -11.51 16.90
CA VAL A 112 0.60 -10.74 17.83
C VAL A 112 -0.17 -9.69 17.02
N HIS A 113 -1.50 -9.64 17.16
CA HIS A 113 -2.35 -8.68 16.46
C HIS A 113 -2.85 -7.59 17.40
N LEU A 114 -2.44 -6.34 17.14
CA LEU A 114 -2.79 -5.19 17.95
C LEU A 114 -3.76 -4.27 17.19
N THR A 115 -4.92 -4.01 17.80
CA THR A 115 -5.86 -3.00 17.31
C THR A 115 -5.37 -1.62 17.68
N HIS A 116 -4.59 -1.00 16.79
CA HIS A 116 -4.01 0.31 17.03
C HIS A 116 -3.83 1.08 15.73
N ARG A 117 -4.16 2.38 15.77
CA ARG A 117 -3.96 3.30 14.65
C ARG A 117 -2.72 4.15 14.91
N LEU A 118 -1.74 4.04 14.04
CA LEU A 118 -0.60 4.97 14.04
C LEU A 118 -0.99 6.27 13.32
N GLU A 119 -0.85 7.39 14.01
CA GLU A 119 -1.13 8.72 13.47
C GLU A 119 0.18 9.49 13.24
N SER A 120 0.14 10.51 12.39
CA SER A 120 1.31 11.37 12.12
C SER A 120 1.78 12.17 13.34
N THR A 121 0.93 12.28 14.36
CA THR A 121 1.17 12.95 15.64
C THR A 121 1.55 11.99 16.76
N THR A 122 1.53 10.67 16.52
CA THR A 122 1.91 9.67 17.53
C THR A 122 3.35 9.90 17.96
N LYS A 123 3.57 10.01 19.27
CA LYS A 123 4.90 10.22 19.84
C LYS A 123 5.66 8.89 19.99
N PRO A 124 7.02 8.88 19.90
CA PRO A 124 7.82 7.68 20.06
C PRO A 124 7.55 6.92 21.37
N GLU A 125 7.36 7.63 22.48
CA GLU A 125 7.17 7.04 23.81
C GLU A 125 5.83 6.30 23.89
N GLN A 126 4.79 6.86 23.26
CA GLN A 126 3.48 6.22 23.16
C GLN A 126 3.56 4.95 22.30
N PHE A 127 4.30 5.01 21.20
CA PHE A 127 4.51 3.87 20.32
C PHE A 127 5.32 2.74 20.99
N LEU A 128 6.41 3.07 21.68
CA LEU A 128 7.18 2.08 22.44
C LEU A 128 6.33 1.47 23.56
N SER A 129 5.52 2.29 24.25
CA SER A 129 4.59 1.79 25.27
C SER A 129 3.57 0.80 24.70
N SER A 130 3.02 1.04 23.52
CA SER A 130 2.08 0.10 22.91
C SER A 130 2.75 -1.22 22.50
N ILE A 131 4.02 -1.18 22.06
CA ILE A 131 4.82 -2.38 21.81
C ILE A 131 5.03 -3.17 23.12
N ARG A 132 5.48 -2.49 24.19
CA ARG A 132 5.73 -3.14 25.49
C ARG A 132 4.50 -3.87 26.01
N MET A 133 3.34 -3.21 25.97
CA MET A 133 2.08 -3.85 26.40
C MET A 133 1.70 -5.03 25.50
N ALA A 134 1.79 -4.89 24.18
CA ALA A 134 1.39 -5.93 23.24
C ALA A 134 2.27 -7.19 23.34
N LEU A 135 3.57 -7.01 23.57
CA LEU A 135 4.56 -8.09 23.63
C LEU A 135 4.95 -8.49 25.06
N GLN A 136 4.32 -7.90 26.07
CA GLN A 136 4.57 -8.13 27.51
C GLN A 136 6.05 -7.94 27.87
N LEU A 137 6.66 -6.86 27.39
CA LEU A 137 8.06 -6.52 27.65
C LEU A 137 8.17 -5.69 28.94
N THR A 138 9.22 -5.94 29.72
CA THR A 138 9.47 -5.31 31.02
C THR A 138 10.08 -3.92 30.94
N ASP A 139 10.82 -3.64 29.87
CA ASP A 139 11.58 -2.41 29.66
C ASP A 139 11.72 -2.08 28.17
N ASP A 140 12.53 -1.06 27.86
CA ASP A 140 12.80 -0.57 26.51
C ASP A 140 14.09 -1.12 25.88
N ASN A 141 14.71 -2.14 26.50
CA ASN A 141 15.90 -2.80 26.01
C ASN A 141 15.56 -3.90 25.00
N PHE A 142 14.96 -3.49 23.89
CA PHE A 142 14.65 -4.35 22.76
C PHE A 142 15.01 -3.65 21.44
N ARG A 143 15.15 -4.45 20.39
CA ARG A 143 15.44 -4.02 19.03
C ARG A 143 14.36 -4.55 18.11
N PHE A 144 13.90 -3.73 17.17
CA PHE A 144 12.88 -4.17 16.22
C PHE A 144 13.14 -3.69 14.78
N GLY A 145 12.59 -4.43 13.84
CA GLY A 145 12.45 -4.01 12.45
C GLY A 145 11.08 -3.38 12.20
N VAL A 146 11.02 -2.33 11.37
CA VAL A 146 9.75 -1.71 10.94
C VAL A 146 9.45 -2.17 9.52
N ILE A 147 8.25 -2.72 9.29
CA ILE A 147 7.83 -3.11 7.95
C ILE A 147 6.45 -2.61 7.60
N GLY A 148 6.17 -2.47 6.30
CA GLY A 148 4.83 -2.17 5.80
C GLY A 148 4.67 -2.52 4.33
N LEU A 149 3.72 -3.40 4.03
CA LEU A 149 3.35 -3.70 2.64
C LEU A 149 2.14 -2.84 2.23
N HIS A 150 2.40 -1.80 1.43
CA HIS A 150 1.41 -0.80 1.01
C HIS A 150 0.90 0.12 2.16
N PRO A 151 1.78 0.75 2.96
CA PRO A 151 1.33 1.72 3.94
C PRO A 151 0.78 2.95 3.21
N CYS A 152 -0.54 3.09 3.22
CA CYS A 152 -1.25 4.07 2.39
C CYS A 152 -1.04 5.51 2.85
N GLY A 153 -0.79 6.42 1.90
CA GLY A 153 -0.81 7.85 2.15
C GLY A 153 0.20 8.27 3.24
N ASN A 154 -0.28 8.94 4.28
CA ASN A 154 0.58 9.42 5.38
C ASN A 154 1.25 8.30 6.19
N LEU A 155 0.80 7.05 6.11
CA LEU A 155 1.37 5.98 6.94
C LEU A 155 2.85 5.76 6.63
N GLY A 156 3.27 5.67 5.36
CA GLY A 156 4.69 5.53 4.99
C GLY A 156 5.60 6.60 5.60
N PRO A 157 5.34 7.90 5.38
CA PRO A 157 6.06 9.00 6.04
C PRO A 157 6.06 8.93 7.57
N THR A 158 4.96 8.47 8.18
CA THR A 158 4.89 8.29 9.63
C THR A 158 5.77 7.13 10.09
N LEU A 159 5.83 6.01 9.36
CA LEU A 159 6.75 4.91 9.66
C LEU A 159 8.21 5.37 9.60
N MET A 160 8.56 6.19 8.61
CA MET A 160 9.92 6.74 8.49
C MET A 160 10.30 7.65 9.65
N ARG A 161 9.39 8.55 10.06
CA ARG A 161 9.61 9.40 11.24
C ARG A 161 9.74 8.56 12.51
N MET A 162 8.88 7.56 12.68
CA MET A 162 8.93 6.68 13.85
C MET A 162 10.21 5.84 13.88
N PHE A 163 10.61 5.32 12.72
CA PHE A 163 11.88 4.62 12.53
C PHE A 163 13.05 5.50 12.95
N VAL A 164 13.16 6.73 12.43
CA VAL A 164 14.22 7.67 12.81
C VAL A 164 14.18 7.97 14.31
N ALA A 165 13.00 8.29 14.86
CA ALA A 165 12.84 8.73 16.23
C ALA A 165 13.05 7.65 17.31
N CYS A 166 12.92 6.36 16.97
CA CYS A 166 13.11 5.26 17.93
C CYS A 166 14.51 4.63 17.79
N PRO A 167 15.44 4.80 18.74
CA PRO A 167 16.76 4.16 18.69
C PRO A 167 16.71 2.62 18.61
N GLN A 168 15.66 2.00 19.14
CA GLN A 168 15.39 0.56 19.11
C GLN A 168 15.10 0.04 17.69
N ALA A 169 14.60 0.89 16.78
CA ALA A 169 14.28 0.50 15.42
C ALA A 169 15.57 0.41 14.58
N LYS A 170 15.91 -0.78 14.07
CA LYS A 170 17.22 -1.04 13.43
C LYS A 170 17.19 -1.12 11.91
N PHE A 171 16.09 -1.61 11.36
CA PHE A 171 15.85 -1.55 9.92
C PHE A 171 14.42 -1.14 9.61
N LEU A 172 14.22 -0.59 8.42
CA LEU A 172 12.95 -0.22 7.84
C LEU A 172 12.82 -0.85 6.47
N ASN A 173 11.68 -1.48 6.16
CA ASN A 173 11.36 -2.01 4.84
C ASN A 173 9.90 -1.70 4.51
N PHE A 174 9.61 -0.88 3.51
CA PHE A 174 8.22 -0.70 3.09
C PHE A 174 8.05 -0.44 1.61
N VAL A 175 6.90 -0.82 1.08
CA VAL A 175 6.50 -0.53 -0.31
C VAL A 175 5.38 0.50 -0.29
N GLY A 176 5.68 1.75 -0.62
CA GLY A 176 4.72 2.85 -0.56
C GLY A 176 3.55 2.72 -1.54
N CYS A 177 2.39 3.27 -1.17
CA CYS A 177 1.25 3.33 -2.08
C CYS A 177 0.30 4.50 -1.75
N CYS A 178 -0.64 4.76 -2.67
CA CYS A 178 -1.68 5.77 -2.51
C CYS A 178 -1.15 7.17 -2.16
N TYR A 179 -0.16 7.65 -2.91
CA TYR A 179 0.48 8.94 -2.72
C TYR A 179 -0.48 10.14 -2.75
N GLN A 180 -1.61 10.04 -3.47
CA GLN A 180 -2.67 11.05 -3.49
C GLN A 180 -3.34 11.25 -2.12
N LYS A 181 -3.29 10.23 -1.24
CA LYS A 181 -3.78 10.32 0.14
C LYS A 181 -2.78 10.93 1.11
N MET A 182 -1.58 11.27 0.65
CA MET A 182 -0.63 12.00 1.49
C MET A 182 -1.16 13.42 1.75
N THR A 183 -0.71 14.01 2.83
CA THR A 183 -0.96 15.43 3.13
C THR A 183 0.22 16.26 2.63
N THR A 184 -0.06 17.47 2.15
CA THR A 184 0.93 18.48 1.74
C THR A 184 0.51 19.83 2.28
N GLN A 185 1.42 20.81 2.33
CA GLN A 185 1.07 22.18 2.74
C GLN A 185 -0.08 22.76 1.90
N ALA A 186 -0.09 22.50 0.59
CA ALA A 186 -1.14 22.98 -0.31
C ALA A 186 -2.52 22.34 -0.05
N THR A 187 -2.56 21.05 0.28
CA THR A 187 -3.83 20.34 0.50
C THR A 187 -4.33 20.40 1.95
N HIS A 188 -3.41 20.54 2.90
CA HIS A 188 -3.67 20.53 4.33
C HIS A 188 -2.86 21.66 5.02
N PRO A 189 -3.15 22.93 4.73
CA PRO A 189 -2.33 24.05 5.19
C PRO A 189 -2.29 24.23 6.71
N ARG A 190 -3.32 23.73 7.42
CA ARG A 190 -3.41 23.72 8.88
C ARG A 190 -2.78 22.48 9.53
N GLY A 191 -2.28 21.54 8.73
CA GLY A 191 -1.62 20.35 9.24
C GLY A 191 -0.26 20.69 9.84
N GLN A 192 0.03 20.21 11.04
CA GLN A 192 1.33 20.40 11.68
C GLN A 192 2.42 19.51 11.05
N VAL A 193 2.02 18.33 10.58
CA VAL A 193 2.91 17.33 9.99
C VAL A 193 2.32 16.87 8.67
N HIS A 194 3.08 17.05 7.59
CA HIS A 194 2.68 16.61 6.25
C HIS A 194 3.32 15.28 5.87
N GLY A 195 2.70 14.60 4.91
CA GLY A 195 3.22 13.39 4.28
C GLY A 195 4.24 13.69 3.19
N TYR A 196 4.22 14.87 2.57
CA TYR A 196 5.18 15.28 1.56
C TYR A 196 5.35 16.81 1.50
N PRO A 197 6.57 17.32 1.24
CA PRO A 197 7.85 16.59 1.24
C PRO A 197 8.32 16.26 2.67
N LEU A 198 9.17 15.25 2.81
CA LEU A 198 9.80 14.86 4.08
C LEU A 198 11.19 15.48 4.22
N SER A 199 12.02 15.34 3.19
CA SER A 199 13.42 15.76 3.20
C SER A 199 13.55 17.28 3.30
N ARG A 200 14.60 17.76 3.95
CA ARG A 200 14.91 19.19 4.00
C ARG A 200 15.23 19.72 2.60
N VAL A 201 15.96 18.96 1.79
CA VAL A 201 16.31 19.35 0.41
C VAL A 201 15.09 19.74 -0.43
N LEU A 202 14.00 18.95 -0.38
CA LEU A 202 12.80 19.24 -1.17
C LEU A 202 11.85 20.22 -0.49
N LYS A 203 11.91 20.36 0.84
CA LYS A 203 11.18 21.41 1.57
C LYS A 203 11.68 22.81 1.20
N ASP A 204 12.99 22.97 1.07
CA ASP A 204 13.64 24.27 0.87
C ASP A 204 13.63 24.71 -0.61
N LYS A 205 13.29 23.81 -1.53
CA LYS A 205 13.35 24.08 -2.98
C LYS A 205 11.97 24.47 -3.54
N SER A 206 11.88 25.69 -4.05
CA SER A 206 10.70 26.16 -4.78
C SER A 206 10.43 25.26 -6.01
N GLY A 207 9.17 24.88 -6.21
CA GLY A 207 8.75 24.03 -7.35
C GLY A 207 8.79 22.52 -7.10
N CYS A 208 9.22 22.05 -5.93
CA CYS A 208 9.20 20.62 -5.58
C CYS A 208 7.86 20.14 -5.00
N GLN A 209 6.83 21.01 -4.94
CA GLN A 209 5.51 20.64 -4.45
C GLN A 209 4.75 19.83 -5.51
N LEU A 210 4.11 18.74 -5.07
CA LEU A 210 3.30 17.89 -5.94
C LEU A 210 1.81 18.17 -5.71
N SER A 211 1.09 18.45 -6.79
CA SER A 211 -0.37 18.60 -6.74
C SER A 211 -1.06 17.29 -6.34
N TYR A 212 -2.39 17.33 -6.17
CA TYR A 212 -3.15 16.10 -6.00
C TYR A 212 -3.00 15.19 -7.24
N GLU A 213 -3.17 15.76 -8.44
CA GLU A 213 -3.12 15.06 -9.72
C GLU A 213 -1.74 14.44 -9.99
N ALA A 214 -0.66 15.12 -9.60
CA ALA A 214 0.70 14.59 -9.70
C ALA A 214 0.87 13.34 -8.81
N ARG A 215 0.42 13.41 -7.56
CA ARG A 215 0.49 12.27 -6.63
C ARG A 215 -0.47 11.15 -7.02
N GLU A 216 -1.62 11.49 -7.59
CA GLU A 216 -2.57 10.51 -8.13
C GLU A 216 -1.97 9.79 -9.33
N ILE A 217 -1.39 10.50 -10.30
CA ILE A 217 -0.80 9.86 -11.48
C ILE A 217 0.39 8.98 -11.12
N SER A 218 1.19 9.36 -10.12
CA SER A 218 2.29 8.53 -9.61
C SER A 218 1.83 7.18 -9.06
N CYS A 219 0.52 6.98 -8.82
CA CYS A 219 -0.05 5.70 -8.42
C CYS A 219 -0.46 4.79 -9.59
N HIS A 220 -0.31 5.25 -10.83
CA HIS A 220 -0.57 4.47 -12.04
C HIS A 220 0.68 3.90 -12.69
N ALA A 221 0.48 2.92 -13.56
CA ALA A 221 1.55 2.18 -14.22
C ALA A 221 1.17 1.84 -15.65
N MET A 222 2.20 1.73 -16.49
CA MET A 222 2.06 1.70 -17.93
C MET A 222 2.01 0.28 -18.49
N GLU A 223 2.59 -0.71 -17.81
CA GLU A 223 2.85 -2.05 -18.35
C GLU A 223 1.58 -2.76 -18.79
N VAL A 224 0.61 -2.91 -17.88
CA VAL A 224 -0.68 -3.55 -18.21
C VAL A 224 -1.50 -2.71 -19.19
N TYR A 225 -1.36 -1.39 -19.13
CA TYR A 225 -2.09 -0.50 -20.02
C TYR A 225 -1.57 -0.61 -21.46
N HIS A 226 -0.25 -0.61 -21.62
CA HIS A 226 0.45 -0.86 -22.87
C HIS A 226 0.05 -2.20 -23.48
N ASP A 227 0.07 -3.27 -22.69
CA ASP A 227 -0.32 -4.61 -23.16
C ASP A 227 -1.78 -4.63 -23.67
N ARG A 228 -2.69 -3.89 -23.02
CA ARG A 228 -4.09 -3.73 -23.48
C ARG A 228 -4.22 -2.95 -24.78
N LEU A 229 -3.40 -1.91 -24.97
CA LEU A 229 -3.39 -1.15 -26.22
C LEU A 229 -2.95 -2.03 -27.40
N LEU A 230 -1.96 -2.91 -27.19
CA LEU A 230 -1.47 -3.79 -28.24
C LEU A 230 -2.49 -4.84 -28.72
N ILE A 231 -3.50 -5.17 -27.91
CA ILE A 231 -4.56 -6.12 -28.31
C ILE A 231 -5.38 -5.58 -29.50
N GLY A 232 -5.45 -4.26 -29.68
CA GLY A 232 -6.20 -3.64 -30.78
C GLY A 232 -7.71 -3.53 -30.57
N ASP A 233 -8.26 -4.04 -29.46
CA ASP A 233 -9.65 -3.78 -29.06
C ASP A 233 -9.74 -2.60 -28.09
N TYR A 234 -10.12 -1.44 -28.62
CA TYR A 234 -10.18 -0.18 -27.86
C TYR A 234 -11.56 0.13 -27.27
N GLN A 235 -12.57 -0.71 -27.50
CA GLN A 235 -13.94 -0.42 -27.03
C GLN A 235 -13.98 -0.27 -25.51
N HIS A 236 -13.22 -1.10 -24.80
CA HIS A 236 -13.13 -1.05 -23.34
C HIS A 236 -12.54 0.26 -22.80
N LEU A 237 -11.77 1.01 -23.59
CA LEU A 237 -11.17 2.28 -23.19
C LEU A 237 -12.18 3.41 -23.09
N ARG A 238 -13.37 3.26 -23.70
CA ARG A 238 -14.48 4.21 -23.55
C ARG A 238 -14.89 4.41 -22.08
N ILE A 239 -14.58 3.46 -21.21
CA ILE A 239 -14.75 3.58 -19.75
C ILE A 239 -14.09 4.84 -19.17
N HIS A 240 -12.99 5.32 -19.76
CA HIS A 240 -12.32 6.53 -19.31
C HIS A 240 -13.18 7.78 -19.53
N SER A 241 -13.86 7.87 -20.68
CA SER A 241 -14.81 8.97 -20.96
C SER A 241 -16.05 8.92 -20.06
N LEU A 242 -16.58 7.72 -19.82
CA LEU A 242 -17.69 7.49 -18.89
C LEU A 242 -17.31 7.95 -17.46
N ARG A 243 -16.11 7.59 -16.97
CA ARG A 243 -15.62 8.01 -15.66
C ARG A 243 -15.39 9.52 -15.59
N ALA A 244 -14.83 10.12 -16.63
CA ALA A 244 -14.55 11.56 -16.71
C ALA A 244 -15.85 12.38 -16.71
N ALA A 245 -16.84 12.00 -17.50
CA ALA A 245 -18.16 12.65 -17.50
C ALA A 245 -18.85 12.54 -16.14
N ALA A 246 -18.77 11.37 -15.50
CA ALA A 246 -19.30 11.18 -14.14
C ALA A 246 -18.62 12.09 -13.12
N GLU A 247 -17.28 12.19 -13.15
CA GLU A 247 -16.53 13.11 -12.28
C GLU A 247 -16.91 14.57 -12.53
N ARG A 248 -17.04 15.00 -13.80
CA ARG A 248 -17.46 16.37 -14.13
C ARG A 248 -18.85 16.69 -13.56
N ILE A 249 -19.80 15.78 -13.71
CA ILE A 249 -21.16 15.96 -13.18
C ILE A 249 -21.12 16.03 -11.64
N ILE A 250 -20.40 15.12 -10.99
CA ILE A 250 -20.26 15.12 -9.53
C ILE A 250 -19.64 16.43 -9.04
N VAL A 251 -18.53 16.87 -9.62
CA VAL A 251 -17.85 18.12 -9.22
C VAL A 251 -18.72 19.35 -9.48
N HIS A 252 -19.52 19.33 -10.55
CA HIS A 252 -20.43 20.45 -10.85
C HIS A 252 -21.61 20.53 -9.88
N GLN A 253 -22.14 19.39 -9.40
CA GLN A 253 -23.26 19.35 -8.47
C GLN A 253 -22.82 19.45 -7.00
N PHE A 254 -21.66 18.86 -6.68
CA PHE A 254 -21.10 18.73 -5.34
C PHE A 254 -19.59 19.00 -5.37
N PRO A 255 -19.15 20.27 -5.49
CA PRO A 255 -17.73 20.62 -5.60
C PRO A 255 -16.87 20.09 -4.44
N GLU A 256 -17.45 19.99 -3.25
CA GLU A 256 -16.81 19.47 -2.03
C GLU A 256 -16.54 17.96 -2.07
N LEU A 257 -17.19 17.22 -2.98
CA LEU A 257 -17.01 15.79 -3.16
C LEU A 257 -16.09 15.44 -4.34
N ARG A 258 -15.36 16.42 -4.87
CA ARG A 258 -14.31 16.18 -5.86
C ARG A 258 -13.37 15.07 -5.40
N HIS A 259 -13.03 14.14 -6.30
CA HIS A 259 -12.18 12.98 -6.02
C HIS A 259 -12.77 11.94 -5.05
N CYS A 260 -14.09 11.96 -4.82
CA CYS A 260 -14.75 10.89 -4.09
C CYS A 260 -14.53 9.52 -4.77
N ALA A 261 -14.46 8.46 -3.95
CA ALA A 261 -14.34 7.12 -4.48
C ALA A 261 -15.66 6.68 -5.14
N LEU A 262 -15.57 6.15 -6.36
CA LEU A 262 -16.65 5.46 -7.05
C LEU A 262 -16.36 3.96 -7.12
N ARG A 263 -17.41 3.16 -7.34
CA ARG A 263 -17.26 1.72 -7.55
C ARG A 263 -16.53 1.43 -8.86
N ASN A 264 -15.81 0.31 -8.87
CA ASN A 264 -15.16 -0.18 -10.08
C ASN A 264 -16.21 -0.81 -11.00
N VAL A 265 -16.37 -0.25 -12.20
CA VAL A 265 -17.32 -0.71 -13.22
C VAL A 265 -16.55 -1.29 -14.39
N LYS A 266 -16.85 -2.55 -14.74
CA LYS A 266 -16.32 -3.16 -15.97
C LYS A 266 -17.13 -2.64 -17.16
N TYR A 267 -16.44 -2.25 -18.22
CA TYR A 267 -17.08 -1.90 -19.48
C TYR A 267 -17.75 -3.13 -20.11
N SER A 268 -18.90 -2.90 -20.73
CA SER A 268 -19.57 -3.87 -21.60
C SER A 268 -19.91 -3.19 -22.93
N PRO A 269 -19.82 -3.90 -24.07
CA PRO A 269 -20.25 -3.34 -25.36
C PRO A 269 -21.68 -2.80 -25.28
N GLY A 270 -21.91 -1.59 -25.81
CA GLY A 270 -23.21 -0.92 -25.77
C GLY A 270 -23.58 -0.25 -24.44
N MET A 271 -22.71 -0.28 -23.42
CA MET A 271 -22.98 0.37 -22.14
C MET A 271 -23.25 1.87 -22.32
N THR A 272 -24.42 2.30 -21.83
CA THR A 272 -24.80 3.71 -21.79
C THR A 272 -24.16 4.43 -20.60
N PHE A 273 -24.07 5.77 -20.69
CA PHE A 273 -23.62 6.56 -19.55
C PHE A 273 -24.51 6.41 -18.32
N HIS A 274 -25.82 6.28 -18.51
CA HIS A 274 -26.76 6.11 -17.40
C HIS A 274 -26.48 4.82 -16.62
N GLU A 275 -26.34 3.69 -17.33
CA GLU A 275 -26.03 2.40 -16.72
C GLU A 275 -24.66 2.41 -16.03
N TYR A 276 -23.65 3.04 -16.66
CA TYR A 276 -22.34 3.23 -16.04
C TYR A 276 -22.46 4.03 -14.74
N PHE A 277 -23.12 5.19 -14.80
CA PHE A 277 -23.22 6.13 -13.68
C PHE A 277 -23.88 5.44 -12.49
N GLN A 278 -25.04 4.82 -12.68
CA GLN A 278 -25.75 4.07 -11.64
C GLN A 278 -24.87 3.00 -10.99
N LYS A 279 -24.15 2.20 -11.79
CA LYS A 279 -23.22 1.19 -11.27
C LYS A 279 -22.06 1.81 -10.49
N ALA A 280 -21.54 2.95 -10.95
CA ALA A 280 -20.41 3.63 -10.34
C ALA A 280 -20.79 4.29 -9.00
N VAL A 281 -22.02 4.79 -8.87
CA VAL A 281 -22.49 5.54 -7.69
C VAL A 281 -23.31 4.72 -6.69
N GLN A 282 -23.60 3.45 -6.98
CA GLN A 282 -24.39 2.60 -6.08
C GLN A 282 -23.85 2.59 -4.65
N GLY A 283 -24.71 2.88 -3.66
CA GLY A 283 -24.34 2.95 -2.25
C GLY A 283 -23.60 4.24 -1.87
N THR A 284 -23.62 5.27 -2.72
CA THR A 284 -23.06 6.59 -2.46
C THR A 284 -24.17 7.65 -2.43
N ARG A 285 -23.84 8.86 -1.98
CA ARG A 285 -24.77 10.00 -1.95
C ARG A 285 -25.27 10.43 -3.34
N PHE A 286 -24.61 9.98 -4.41
CA PHE A 286 -24.93 10.33 -5.79
C PHE A 286 -25.99 9.41 -6.41
N GLU A 287 -26.38 8.32 -5.73
CA GLU A 287 -27.35 7.35 -6.25
C GLU A 287 -28.73 7.98 -6.52
N GLY A 288 -29.09 9.04 -5.78
CA GLY A 288 -30.33 9.79 -5.97
C GLY A 288 -30.26 10.97 -6.95
N LEU A 289 -29.16 11.16 -7.69
CA LEU A 289 -29.06 12.25 -8.67
C LEU A 289 -30.10 12.09 -9.80
N ASP A 290 -30.81 13.17 -10.11
CA ASP A 290 -31.82 13.19 -11.16
C ASP A 290 -31.21 12.86 -12.53
N SER A 291 -31.81 11.90 -13.23
CA SER A 291 -31.43 11.50 -14.58
C SER A 291 -31.35 12.65 -15.60
N ARG A 292 -32.11 13.74 -15.39
CA ARG A 292 -32.07 14.96 -16.21
C ARG A 292 -30.72 15.67 -16.13
N VAL A 293 -30.00 15.54 -15.01
CA VAL A 293 -28.65 16.09 -14.85
C VAL A 293 -27.62 15.29 -15.66
N LEU A 294 -27.89 14.00 -15.90
CA LEU A 294 -27.00 13.09 -16.61
C LEU A 294 -27.05 13.29 -18.13
N LYS A 295 -28.23 13.59 -18.66
CA LYS A 295 -28.47 13.83 -20.10
C LYS A 295 -28.31 15.31 -20.45
N LYS A 296 -27.05 15.72 -20.67
CA LYS A 296 -26.70 17.04 -21.22
C LYS A 296 -25.92 16.85 -22.51
N GLU A 297 -26.03 17.80 -23.44
CA GLU A 297 -25.21 17.85 -24.68
C GLU A 297 -23.71 17.73 -24.39
N GLN A 298 -23.25 18.35 -23.29
CA GLN A 298 -21.88 18.21 -22.82
C GLN A 298 -21.49 16.76 -22.50
N THR A 299 -22.39 15.96 -21.92
CA THR A 299 -22.12 14.54 -21.63
C THR A 299 -21.89 13.78 -22.92
N GLU A 300 -22.70 14.00 -23.95
CA GLU A 300 -22.51 13.35 -25.26
C GLU A 300 -21.18 13.77 -25.89
N THR A 301 -20.84 15.06 -25.79
CA THR A 301 -19.54 15.60 -26.23
C THR A 301 -18.37 14.94 -25.49
N ASP A 302 -18.44 14.76 -24.17
CA ASP A 302 -17.39 14.11 -23.38
C ASP A 302 -17.16 12.65 -23.85
N LEU A 303 -18.25 11.93 -24.12
CA LEU A 303 -18.21 10.53 -24.57
C LEU A 303 -17.71 10.39 -26.01
N ALA A 304 -18.02 11.36 -26.88
CA ALA A 304 -17.49 11.40 -28.24
C ALA A 304 -15.96 11.59 -28.25
N ASN A 305 -15.43 12.36 -27.30
CA ASN A 305 -14.00 12.66 -27.16
C ASN A 305 -13.17 11.58 -26.42
N TRP A 306 -13.65 10.34 -26.36
CA TRP A 306 -12.99 9.28 -25.61
C TRP A 306 -11.55 8.99 -26.09
N GLN A 307 -11.27 9.17 -27.39
CA GLN A 307 -9.92 8.96 -27.96
C GLN A 307 -8.94 10.01 -27.43
N GLN A 308 -9.34 11.28 -27.35
CA GLN A 308 -8.54 12.36 -26.81
C GLN A 308 -8.26 12.14 -25.32
N ILE A 309 -9.25 11.64 -24.57
CA ILE A 309 -9.08 11.27 -23.15
C ILE A 309 -8.05 10.13 -23.01
N VAL A 310 -8.12 9.12 -23.89
CA VAL A 310 -7.13 8.03 -23.94
C VAL A 310 -5.74 8.56 -24.27
N SER A 311 -5.58 9.40 -25.30
CA SER A 311 -4.28 10.01 -25.65
C SER A 311 -3.71 10.83 -24.49
N PHE A 312 -4.53 11.66 -23.85
CA PHE A 312 -4.11 12.43 -22.69
C PHE A 312 -3.72 11.53 -21.51
N TYR A 313 -4.49 10.47 -21.25
CA TYR A 313 -4.18 9.53 -20.20
C TYR A 313 -2.87 8.77 -20.46
N THR A 314 -2.60 8.39 -21.71
CA THR A 314 -1.30 7.80 -22.11
C THR A 314 -0.14 8.75 -21.82
N LEU A 315 -0.27 10.03 -22.17
CA LEU A 315 0.75 11.04 -21.86
C LEU A 315 0.96 11.17 -20.34
N ARG A 316 -0.12 11.15 -19.55
CA ARG A 316 -0.05 11.13 -18.09
C ARG A 316 0.68 9.90 -17.56
N LEU A 317 0.41 8.71 -18.10
CA LEU A 317 1.08 7.46 -17.71
C LEU A 317 2.59 7.49 -17.99
N MET A 318 3.03 8.13 -19.07
CA MET A 318 4.45 8.31 -19.35
C MET A 318 5.15 9.16 -18.28
N MET A 319 4.43 10.07 -17.63
CA MET A 319 4.96 10.88 -16.53
C MET A 319 4.87 10.19 -15.16
N ALA A 320 4.04 9.15 -15.01
CA ALA A 320 3.81 8.50 -13.73
C ALA A 320 5.11 8.03 -13.02
N PRO A 321 6.06 7.35 -13.71
CA PRO A 321 7.31 6.90 -13.07
C PRO A 321 8.20 8.06 -12.65
N LEU A 322 8.19 9.17 -13.40
CA LEU A 322 8.96 10.37 -13.07
C LEU A 322 8.45 11.01 -11.78
N VAL A 323 7.12 11.12 -11.64
CA VAL A 323 6.53 11.69 -10.43
C VAL A 323 6.69 10.77 -9.23
N GLU A 324 6.55 9.45 -9.40
CA GLU A 324 6.85 8.50 -8.33
C GLU A 324 8.32 8.58 -7.91
N SER A 325 9.25 8.72 -8.85
CA SER A 325 10.68 8.86 -8.54
C SER A 325 10.93 10.07 -7.64
N ILE A 326 10.28 11.22 -7.87
CA ILE A 326 10.41 12.39 -6.99
C ILE A 326 10.02 12.04 -5.54
N ILE A 327 8.93 11.30 -5.36
CA ILE A 327 8.47 10.87 -4.03
C ILE A 327 9.48 9.90 -3.41
N LEU A 328 9.96 8.91 -4.17
CA LEU A 328 10.94 7.94 -3.70
C LEU A 328 12.27 8.60 -3.30
N TYR A 329 12.76 9.56 -4.10
CA TYR A 329 13.95 10.34 -3.78
C TYR A 329 13.75 11.23 -2.56
N ASP A 330 12.58 11.85 -2.37
CA ASP A 330 12.25 12.55 -1.13
C ASP A 330 12.41 11.63 0.08
N ARG A 331 11.97 10.37 -0.04
CA ARG A 331 12.09 9.42 1.06
C ARG A 331 13.52 9.02 1.32
N CYS A 332 14.27 8.78 0.25
CA CYS A 332 15.70 8.46 0.30
C CYS A 332 16.47 9.57 1.02
N LEU A 333 16.31 10.81 0.55
CA LEU A 333 16.98 11.97 1.10
C LEU A 333 16.64 12.18 2.57
N PHE A 334 15.36 12.06 2.97
CA PHE A 334 14.98 12.16 4.38
C PHE A 334 15.71 11.14 5.26
N LEU A 335 15.82 9.88 4.81
CA LEU A 335 16.49 8.84 5.58
C LEU A 335 18.02 9.07 5.62
N MET A 336 18.63 9.48 4.51
CA MET A 336 20.05 9.83 4.43
C MET A 336 20.41 11.04 5.29
N GLU A 337 19.55 12.06 5.33
CA GLU A 337 19.66 13.23 6.23
C GLU A 337 19.68 12.82 7.72
N ASN A 338 19.14 11.64 8.04
CA ASN A 338 19.15 11.03 9.37
C ASN A 338 20.13 9.85 9.46
N GLU A 339 21.25 9.93 8.72
CA GLU A 339 22.41 9.02 8.80
C GLU A 339 22.10 7.55 8.49
N CYS A 340 20.96 7.25 7.87
CA CYS A 340 20.61 5.89 7.50
C CYS A 340 21.28 5.48 6.20
N GLN A 341 21.67 4.21 6.10
CA GLN A 341 22.00 3.58 4.82
C GLN A 341 20.70 3.21 4.10
N VAL A 342 20.49 3.70 2.88
CA VAL A 342 19.22 3.58 2.16
C VAL A 342 19.39 2.84 0.85
N ARG A 343 18.42 1.99 0.51
CA ARG A 343 18.26 1.38 -0.82
C ARG A 343 16.82 1.50 -1.29
N ILE A 344 16.66 1.76 -2.58
CA ILE A 344 15.37 1.70 -3.27
C ILE A 344 15.50 0.68 -4.40
N GLU A 345 14.68 -0.35 -4.37
CA GLU A 345 14.79 -1.48 -5.31
C GLU A 345 13.41 -1.85 -5.85
N ALA A 346 13.32 -2.12 -7.15
CA ALA A 346 12.12 -2.71 -7.75
C ALA A 346 12.10 -4.21 -7.43
N ILE A 347 11.19 -4.63 -6.55
CA ILE A 347 11.15 -6.00 -6.04
C ILE A 347 9.98 -6.82 -6.56
N PHE A 348 8.93 -6.17 -7.08
CA PHE A 348 7.79 -6.86 -7.67
C PHE A 348 7.81 -6.80 -9.20
N ASP A 349 7.20 -7.80 -9.84
CA ASP A 349 6.86 -7.72 -11.26
C ASP A 349 5.83 -6.60 -11.43
N PRO A 350 6.15 -5.52 -12.17
CA PRO A 350 5.25 -4.38 -12.34
C PRO A 350 3.95 -4.74 -13.07
N ARG A 351 3.91 -5.84 -13.84
CA ARG A 351 2.66 -6.32 -14.47
C ARG A 351 1.70 -6.94 -13.46
N LEU A 352 2.22 -7.58 -12.42
CA LEU A 352 1.42 -8.19 -11.35
C LEU A 352 1.15 -7.20 -10.22
N SER A 353 2.18 -6.52 -9.74
CA SER A 353 2.09 -5.47 -8.73
C SER A 353 2.85 -4.22 -9.18
N PRO A 354 2.14 -3.23 -9.74
CA PRO A 354 2.79 -2.02 -10.24
C PRO A 354 3.45 -1.13 -9.18
N ARG A 355 3.01 -1.22 -7.92
CA ARG A 355 3.68 -0.54 -6.80
C ARG A 355 4.81 -1.45 -6.34
N ASN A 356 5.92 -1.44 -7.07
CA ASN A 356 6.98 -2.44 -6.97
C ASN A 356 8.25 -1.98 -6.27
N HIS A 357 8.38 -0.70 -5.91
CA HIS A 357 9.57 -0.17 -5.25
C HIS A 357 9.50 -0.34 -3.74
N ILE A 358 10.46 -1.08 -3.18
CA ILE A 358 10.70 -1.09 -1.74
C ILE A 358 11.66 0.04 -1.37
N THR A 359 11.38 0.72 -0.28
CA THR A 359 12.34 1.57 0.43
C THR A 359 12.87 0.79 1.62
N SER A 360 14.17 0.52 1.62
CA SER A 360 14.88 -0.15 2.71
C SER A 360 15.87 0.80 3.36
N ALA A 361 15.92 0.82 4.68
CA ALA A 361 16.91 1.60 5.42
C ALA A 361 17.47 0.86 6.63
N LEU A 362 18.74 1.09 6.92
CA LEU A 362 19.44 0.60 8.10
C LEU A 362 19.97 1.79 8.90
N LYS A 363 19.85 1.71 10.22
CA LYS A 363 20.55 2.65 11.11
C LYS A 363 22.02 2.25 11.24
N PRO A 364 22.90 3.23 11.52
CA PRO A 364 24.32 2.96 11.80
C PRO A 364 24.51 2.07 13.03
#